data_AF-Q12LM3-F1
#
_entry.id   AF-Q12LM3-F1
#
_cell.length_a   1.000
_cell.length_b   1.000
_cell.length_c   1.000
_cell.angle_alpha   90.00
_cell.angle_beta   90.00
_cell.angle_gamma   90.00
#
_symmetry.space_group_name_H-M   'P 1'
#
loop_
_entity.id
_entity.type
_entity.pdbx_description
1 polymer ?
#
loop_
_entity_poly.entity_id
_entity_poly.type
_entity_poly.pdbx_seq_one_letter_code
_entity_poly.pdbx_strand_id
1 'polypeptide(L)' 'MNRKQEMIKKLAKRAKARSNKVEPSNPQKTQKPKYISKAEREKLALAQEAEQNTASSDSVQDATDEKA' A
#
# COMPACT_ATOMS: atom_id res chain seq x y z
N MET A 1 31.10 -8.41 36.17
CA MET A 1 30.38 -7.74 35.07
C MET A 1 29.22 -6.94 35.62
N ASN A 2 28.95 -5.76 35.04
CA ASN A 2 27.82 -4.94 35.45
C ASN A 2 26.51 -5.61 34.97
N ARG A 3 25.68 -6.08 35.91
CA ARG A 3 24.43 -6.81 35.63
C ARG A 3 23.50 -6.05 34.67
N LYS A 4 23.49 -4.71 34.76
CA LYS A 4 22.70 -3.84 33.87
C LYS A 4 23.13 -3.99 32.41
N GLN A 5 24.44 -4.02 32.15
CA GLN A 5 24.98 -4.16 30.81
C GLN A 5 24.68 -5.55 30.21
N GLU A 6 24.75 -6.60 31.02
CA GLU A 6 24.40 -7.96 30.57
C GLU A 6 22.93 -8.07 30.18
N MET A 7 22.03 -7.47 30.97
CA MET A 7 20.61 -7.43 30.66
C MET A 7 20.35 -6.72 29.33
N ILE A 8 20.98 -5.55 29.12
CA ILE A 8 20.86 -4.78 27.87
C ILE A 8 21.35 -5.62 26.67
N LYS A 9 22.51 -6.28 26.80
CA LYS A 9 23.05 -7.15 25.73
C LYS A 9 22.11 -8.32 25.40
N LYS A 10 21.51 -8.95 26.41
CA LYS A 10 20.52 -10.04 26.23
C LYS A 10 19.27 -9.54 25.51
N LEU A 11 18.74 -8.38 25.92
CA LEU A 11 17.57 -7.75 25.29
C LEU A 11 17.85 -7.39 23.83
N ALA A 12 19.00 -6.77 23.54
CA ALA A 12 19.42 -6.43 22.19
C ALA A 12 19.56 -7.67 21.30
N LYS A 13 20.17 -8.74 21.81
CA LYS A 13 20.30 -10.02 21.09
C LYS A 13 18.92 -10.63 20.79
N ARG A 14 17.99 -10.57 21.75
CA ARG A 14 16.62 -11.08 21.57
C ARG A 14 15.81 -10.25 20.56
N ALA A 15 15.96 -8.92 20.57
CA ALA A 15 15.31 -8.03 19.62
C ALA A 15 15.78 -8.32 18.17
N LYS A 16 17.10 -8.44 17.96
CA LYS A 16 17.67 -8.79 16.64
C LYS A 16 17.20 -10.16 16.14
N ALA A 17 17.13 -11.15 17.03
CA ALA A 17 16.63 -12.48 16.67
C ALA A 17 15.14 -12.48 16.29
N ARG A 18 14.34 -11.56 16.84
CA ARG A 18 12.93 -11.38 16.44
C ARG A 18 12.83 -10.69 15.07
N SER A 19 13.58 -9.61 14.85
CA SER A 19 13.57 -8.89 13.56
C SER A 19 14.07 -9.74 12.39
N ASN A 20 15.06 -10.60 12.62
CA ASN A 20 15.57 -11.50 11.58
C ASN A 20 14.55 -12.53 11.07
N LYS A 21 13.48 -12.80 11.85
CA LYS A 21 12.42 -13.77 11.48
C LYS A 21 11.23 -13.13 10.79
N VAL A 22 11.16 -11.80 10.78
CA VAL A 22 10.09 -11.06 10.15
C VAL A 22 10.58 -10.67 8.76
N GLU A 23 9.95 -11.20 7.72
CA GLU A 23 10.21 -10.66 6.38
C GLU A 23 9.79 -9.18 6.37
N PRO A 24 10.68 -8.25 6.01
CA PRO A 24 10.29 -6.86 5.91
C PRO A 24 9.18 -6.77 4.86
N SER A 25 8.06 -6.16 5.25
CA SER A 25 7.00 -5.83 4.30
C SER A 25 7.62 -4.94 3.22
N ASN A 26 7.78 -5.49 2.02
CA ASN A 26 8.28 -4.73 0.87
C ASN A 26 7.07 -4.08 0.19
N PRO A 27 6.84 -2.76 0.37
CA PRO A 27 5.74 -2.07 -0.28
C PRO A 27 5.84 -2.07 -1.81
N GLN A 28 7.03 -2.36 -2.37
CA GLN A 28 7.25 -2.53 -3.82
C GLN A 28 6.99 -3.95 -4.32
N LYS A 29 6.59 -4.89 -3.44
CA LYS A 29 6.12 -6.24 -3.82
C LYS A 29 4.66 -6.24 -4.30
N THR A 30 4.02 -5.08 -4.36
CA THR A 30 2.89 -4.88 -5.28
C THR A 30 3.44 -5.15 -6.67
N GLN A 31 3.04 -6.27 -7.27
CA GLN A 31 3.56 -6.69 -8.55
C GLN A 31 3.43 -5.53 -9.52
N LYS A 32 4.57 -4.96 -9.96
CA LYS A 32 4.56 -4.09 -11.13
C LYS A 32 3.79 -4.84 -12.20
N PRO A 33 2.86 -4.19 -12.92
CA PRO A 33 2.10 -4.88 -13.95
C PRO A 33 3.10 -5.62 -14.83
N LYS A 34 2.90 -6.93 -14.96
CA LYS A 34 3.70 -7.77 -15.86
C LYS A 34 3.65 -7.13 -17.24
N TYR A 35 4.62 -7.38 -18.11
CA TYR A 35 4.63 -6.80 -19.45
C TYR A 35 3.30 -7.08 -20.16
N ILE A 36 2.48 -6.03 -20.30
CA ILE A 36 1.22 -6.00 -21.02
C ILE A 36 1.53 -5.45 -22.41
N SER A 37 0.93 -6.03 -23.46
CA SER A 37 1.14 -5.58 -24.83
C SER A 37 0.65 -4.13 -25.03
N LYS A 38 1.12 -3.45 -26.09
CA LYS A 38 0.69 -2.06 -26.38
C LYS A 38 -0.84 -1.95 -26.53
N ALA A 39 -1.46 -2.90 -27.22
CA ALA A 39 -2.90 -2.96 -27.43
C ALA A 39 -3.69 -3.11 -26.11
N GLU A 40 -3.21 -3.96 -25.20
CA GLU A 40 -3.85 -4.14 -23.90
C GLU A 40 -3.68 -2.92 -22.99
N ARG A 41 -2.58 -2.17 -23.11
CA ARG A 41 -2.38 -0.92 -22.36
C ARG A 41 -3.36 0.16 -22.81
N GLU A 42 -3.62 0.29 -24.10
CA GLU A 42 -4.60 1.24 -24.64
C GLU A 42 -6.03 0.89 -24.17
N LYS A 43 -6.37 -0.41 -24.15
CA LYS A 43 -7.67 -0.88 -23.63
C LYS A 43 -7.86 -0.59 -22.15
N LEU A 44 -6.81 -0.75 -21.34
CA LEU A 44 -6.85 -0.46 -19.90
C LEU A 44 -6.90 1.04 -19.62
N ALA A 45 -6.18 1.86 -20.39
CA ALA A 45 -6.22 3.32 -20.26
C ALA A 45 -7.65 3.85 -20.54
N LEU A 46 -8.29 3.37 -21.61
CA LEU A 46 -9.65 3.77 -21.97
C LEU A 46 -10.68 3.32 -20.93
N ALA A 47 -10.52 2.12 -20.36
CA ALA A 47 -11.38 1.65 -19.27
C ALA A 47 -11.18 2.47 -17.98
N GLN A 48 -9.95 2.82 -17.63
CA GLN A 48 -9.64 3.59 -16.43
C GLN A 48 -10.11 5.05 -16.53
N GLU A 49 -9.99 5.66 -17.71
CA GLU A 49 -10.54 7.00 -17.98
C GLU A 49 -12.08 7.02 -17.88
N ALA A 50 -12.74 5.96 -18.36
CA ALA A 50 -14.19 5.82 -18.23
C ALA A 50 -14.64 5.67 -16.76
N GLU A 51 -13.94 4.86 -15.96
CA GLU A 51 -14.23 4.69 -14.52
C GLU A 51 -13.94 5.94 -13.69
N GLN A 52 -12.91 6.71 -14.03
CA GLN A 52 -12.65 7.99 -13.34
C GLN A 52 -13.70 9.05 -13.67
N ASN A 53 -14.24 9.05 -14.88
CA ASN A 53 -15.28 10.00 -15.27
C ASN A 53 -16.63 9.69 -14.60
N THR A 54 -16.98 8.41 -14.44
CA THR A 54 -18.21 8.00 -13.72
C THR A 54 -18.12 8.18 -12.21
N ALA A 55 -16.94 7.95 -11.61
CA ALA A 55 -16.72 8.20 -10.17
C ALA A 55 -16.72 9.71 -9.82
N SER A 56 -16.36 10.58 -10.77
CA SER A 56 -16.39 12.03 -10.58
C SER A 56 -17.81 12.61 -10.68
N SER A 57 -18.69 12.01 -11.49
CA SER A 57 -20.08 12.47 -11.63
C SER A 57 -20.98 12.14 -10.44
N ASP A 58 -20.66 11.09 -9.69
CA ASP A 58 -21.48 10.66 -8.54
C ASP A 58 -21.27 11.54 -7.29
N SER A 59 -20.14 12.24 -7.22
CA SER A 59 -19.80 13.11 -6.07
C SER A 59 -20.46 14.50 -6.09
N VAL A 60 -21.14 14.87 -7.17
CA VAL A 60 -21.72 16.23 -7.35
C VAL A 60 -23.24 16.27 -7.14
N GLN A 61 -23.93 15.12 -7.12
CA GLN A 61 -25.39 15.10 -7.04
C GLN A 61 -25.97 15.02 -5.62
N ASP A 62 -25.16 14.78 -4.58
CA ASP A 62 -25.65 14.60 -3.20
C ASP A 62 -25.74 15.91 -2.38
N ALA A 63 -25.37 17.07 -2.95
CA ALA A 63 -25.22 18.32 -2.18
C ALA A 63 -26.33 19.38 -2.41
N THR A 64 -27.39 19.11 -3.20
CA THR A 64 -28.34 20.16 -3.62
C THR A 64 -29.82 19.92 -3.33
N ASP A 65 -30.21 18.94 -2.52
CA ASP A 65 -31.64 18.68 -2.26
C ASP A 65 -31.96 18.52 -0.75
N GLU A 66 -31.74 19.59 0.03
CA GLU A 66 -32.40 19.73 1.34
C GLU A 66 -32.56 21.21 1.74
N LYS A 67 -33.50 21.93 1.11
CA LYS A 67 -34.21 23.05 1.77
C LYS A 67 -35.45 23.47 0.98
N ALA A 68 -36.62 22.99 1.40
CA ALA A 68 -37.92 23.63 1.17
C ALA A 68 -38.74 23.54 2.46
#